data_AF-A0A843F7P7-F1
#
_entry.id   AF-A0A843F7P7-F1
#
_cell.length_a   1.000
_cell.length_b   1.000
_cell.length_c   1.000
_cell.angle_alpha   90.00
_cell.angle_beta   90.00
_cell.angle_gamma   90.00
#
_symmetry.space_group_name_H-M   'P 1'
#
loop_
_entity.id
_entity.type
_entity.pdbx_description
1 polymer ?
#
loop_
_entity_poly.entity_id
_entity_poly.type
_entity_poly.pdbx_seq_one_letter_code
_entity_poly.pdbx_strand_id
1 'polypeptide(L)'
;MTDENVPERTDKKNPFDTQKMDRTTMKLYWVTLGISVLMAVVGIVFENILDIAVAAGVAVLVVITMRHDYKFIHIPPMFIILMMIGIVLSTISGVFFDAGFAGIVQKIILGVILGLMGFICAYLALGKIPGFSDEKPGLISLEAFTFGVAMYAIFCMIIRYVNESLSLTLNYSELFDNMIYVTIGAFLISLFFYMDKSSVFKHTVFNFMYNNKETLGVKEENERLEIENMISLGESDTLEFKSTLRTNLKTGEKDKRMEKAVLKTITAFLNTDGGTLLIGVTDDGEILGIDEKSFDNRDKMNLHMTNLLSSQIGDDFLPYIRFKLVEFDDKAVMRVTCKRSHTPVFLKDNKTEIYYVRSGPSSVELTGSNMMRYIGSKQKVKRLKVRAKSPLAPVSEEEE
;
A
#
# COMPACT_ATOMS: atom_id res chain seq x y z
N MET A 1 21.87 -42.29 31.11
CA MET A 1 21.01 -41.09 31.12
C MET A 1 21.78 -40.02 30.39
N THR A 2 21.51 -39.90 29.09
CA THR A 2 22.22 -39.03 28.15
C THR A 2 21.39 -37.76 27.98
N ASP A 3 22.01 -36.62 28.30
CA ASP A 3 21.50 -35.28 28.01
C ASP A 3 21.33 -35.06 26.50
N GLU A 4 20.09 -34.83 26.06
CA GLU A 4 19.80 -34.29 24.74
C GLU A 4 19.77 -32.76 24.82
N ASN A 5 20.86 -32.14 24.37
CA ASN A 5 20.93 -30.72 24.02
C ASN A 5 20.09 -30.48 22.75
N VAL A 6 18.88 -29.94 22.92
CA VAL A 6 18.10 -29.33 21.83
C VAL A 6 18.62 -27.91 21.61
N PRO A 7 19.16 -27.54 20.45
CA PRO A 7 19.62 -26.19 20.22
C PRO A 7 18.42 -25.25 20.05
N GLU A 8 18.43 -24.22 20.89
CA GLU A 8 17.50 -23.10 20.93
C GLU A 8 17.35 -22.48 19.53
N ARG A 9 16.12 -22.48 19.00
CA ARG A 9 15.75 -21.85 17.73
C ARG A 9 16.03 -20.35 17.87
N THR A 10 17.14 -19.88 17.31
CA THR A 10 17.39 -18.44 17.15
C THR A 10 16.22 -17.84 16.36
N ASP A 11 15.47 -16.95 17.00
CA ASP A 11 14.43 -16.13 16.39
C ASP A 11 15.00 -15.39 15.18
N LYS A 12 14.85 -15.99 13.99
CA LYS A 12 15.08 -15.30 12.72
C LYS A 12 13.98 -14.26 12.60
N LYS A 13 14.34 -13.00 12.92
CA LYS A 13 13.54 -11.81 12.66
C LYS A 13 12.76 -11.95 11.35
N ASN A 14 11.44 -11.87 11.47
CA ASN A 14 10.50 -11.84 10.36
C ASN A 14 10.92 -10.72 9.37
N PRO A 15 11.06 -10.96 8.05
CA PRO A 15 11.55 -9.95 7.12
C PRO A 15 10.62 -8.75 6.91
N PHE A 16 9.44 -8.77 7.53
CA PHE A 16 8.48 -7.67 7.56
C PHE A 16 8.66 -6.77 8.80
N ASP A 17 9.55 -7.14 9.71
CA ASP A 17 9.87 -6.33 10.87
C ASP A 17 10.83 -5.20 10.46
N THR A 18 10.30 -3.97 10.41
CA THR A 18 10.98 -2.68 10.20
C THR A 18 11.12 -2.14 8.76
N GLN A 19 9.99 -1.91 8.06
CA GLN A 19 10.00 -0.91 6.99
C GLN A 19 9.89 0.49 7.61
N LYS A 20 11.03 1.11 7.95
CA LYS A 20 11.05 2.52 8.40
C LYS A 20 10.42 3.43 7.32
N MET A 21 9.59 4.36 7.76
CA MET A 21 8.85 5.40 7.05
C MET A 21 9.87 6.11 6.20
N ASP A 22 9.53 6.23 4.92
CA ASP A 22 10.43 6.86 3.98
C ASP A 22 10.87 8.22 4.52
N ARG A 23 12.15 8.54 4.36
CA ARG A 23 12.76 9.76 4.90
C ARG A 23 12.02 11.01 4.39
N THR A 24 11.47 10.94 3.19
CA THR A 24 10.69 12.01 2.56
C THR A 24 9.37 12.22 3.30
N THR A 25 8.67 11.13 3.60
CA THR A 25 7.41 11.17 4.35
C THR A 25 7.61 11.63 5.79
N MET A 26 8.65 11.15 6.49
CA MET A 26 9.03 11.67 7.81
C MET A 26 9.28 13.18 7.80
N LYS A 27 9.96 13.70 6.77
CA LYS A 27 10.17 15.15 6.63
C LYS A 27 8.86 15.90 6.47
N LEU A 28 7.92 15.37 5.68
CA LEU A 28 6.60 15.97 5.51
C LEU A 28 5.86 16.07 6.84
N TYR A 29 5.83 14.99 7.63
CA TYR A 29 5.20 15.01 8.96
C TYR A 29 5.82 16.06 9.90
N TRP A 30 7.17 16.17 9.92
CA TRP A 30 7.85 17.22 10.70
C TRP A 30 7.51 18.63 10.23
N VAL A 31 7.44 18.85 8.91
CA VAL A 31 7.07 20.15 8.33
C VAL A 31 5.63 20.51 8.71
N THR A 32 4.70 19.57 8.57
CA THR A 32 3.30 19.80 8.93
C THR A 32 3.16 20.05 10.42
N LEU A 33 3.86 19.31 11.29
CA LEU A 33 3.86 19.57 12.73
C LEU A 33 4.36 20.99 13.05
N GLY A 34 5.45 21.43 12.41
CA GLY A 34 5.98 22.78 12.56
C GLY A 34 4.99 23.86 12.12
N ILE A 35 4.32 23.66 10.98
CA ILE A 35 3.29 24.57 10.49
C ILE A 35 2.08 24.59 11.42
N SER A 36 1.60 23.44 11.88
CA SER A 36 0.48 23.37 12.83
C SER A 36 0.81 24.12 14.13
N VAL A 37 2.01 23.95 14.70
CA VAL A 37 2.42 24.71 15.89
C VAL A 37 2.49 26.21 15.60
N LEU A 38 3.06 26.61 14.46
CA LEU A 38 3.13 28.01 14.06
C LEU A 38 1.73 28.62 13.92
N MET A 39 0.81 27.92 13.27
CA MET A 39 -0.57 28.40 13.07
C MET A 39 -1.35 28.45 14.38
N ALA A 40 -1.10 27.54 15.32
CA ALA A 40 -1.66 27.64 16.68
C ALA A 40 -1.17 28.92 17.40
N VAL A 41 0.11 29.26 17.27
CA VAL A 41 0.66 30.51 17.84
C VAL A 41 0.03 31.74 17.18
N VAL A 42 -0.10 31.75 15.86
CA VAL A 42 -0.80 32.82 15.14
C VAL A 42 -2.24 32.95 15.63
N GLY A 43 -2.96 31.83 15.79
CA GLY A 43 -4.31 31.81 16.35
C GLY A 43 -4.40 32.45 17.75
N ILE A 44 -3.40 32.24 18.61
CA ILE A 44 -3.33 32.89 19.93
C ILE A 44 -3.15 34.40 19.79
N VAL A 45 -2.26 34.85 18.89
CA VAL A 45 -1.97 36.29 18.68
C VAL A 45 -3.21 37.04 18.17
N PHE A 46 -4.01 36.40 17.32
CA PHE A 46 -5.24 36.96 16.75
C PHE A 46 -6.50 36.56 17.52
N GLU A 47 -6.36 35.97 18.70
CA GLU A 47 -7.47 35.54 19.59
C GLU A 47 -8.52 34.64 18.90
N ASN A 48 -8.11 33.87 17.88
CA ASN A 48 -9.00 32.98 17.13
C ASN A 48 -8.96 31.55 17.70
N ILE A 49 -9.88 31.25 18.61
CA ILE A 49 -10.03 29.94 19.26
C ILE A 49 -10.20 28.80 18.25
N LEU A 50 -10.85 29.07 17.11
CA LEU A 50 -11.11 28.07 16.08
C LEU A 50 -9.82 27.61 15.41
N ASP A 51 -8.95 28.54 15.02
CA ASP A 51 -7.67 28.23 14.38
C ASP A 51 -6.73 27.47 15.34
N ILE A 52 -6.74 27.84 16.63
CA ILE A 52 -5.98 27.14 17.68
C ILE A 52 -6.42 25.68 17.78
N ALA A 53 -7.73 25.43 17.83
CA ALA A 53 -8.26 24.08 17.99
C ALA A 53 -7.94 23.19 16.80
N VAL A 54 -8.06 23.72 15.58
CA VAL A 54 -7.76 22.99 14.34
C VAL A 54 -6.28 22.66 14.28
N ALA A 55 -5.43 23.67 14.49
CA ALA A 55 -3.99 23.50 14.50
C ALA A 55 -3.53 22.48 15.56
N ALA A 56 -4.10 22.53 16.77
CA ALA A 56 -3.82 21.56 17.83
C ALA A 56 -4.30 20.15 17.47
N GLY A 57 -5.49 20.01 16.89
CA GLY A 57 -6.03 18.71 16.46
C GLY A 57 -5.14 18.04 15.40
N VAL A 58 -4.68 18.80 14.40
CA VAL A 58 -3.76 18.28 13.37
C VAL A 58 -2.39 17.95 13.98
N ALA A 59 -1.86 18.80 14.87
CA ALA A 59 -0.60 18.52 15.56
C ALA A 59 -0.68 17.22 16.38
N VAL A 60 -1.77 16.99 17.11
CA VAL A 60 -2.00 15.74 17.86
C VAL A 60 -2.07 14.55 16.91
N LEU A 61 -2.82 14.65 15.80
CA LEU A 61 -2.92 13.58 14.81
C LEU A 61 -1.55 13.22 14.22
N VAL A 62 -0.74 14.23 13.87
CA VAL A 62 0.63 14.07 13.37
C VAL A 62 1.55 13.45 14.42
N VAL A 63 1.47 13.89 15.68
CA VAL A 63 2.28 13.31 16.77
C VAL A 63 1.89 11.85 17.04
N ILE A 64 0.60 11.52 17.04
CA ILE A 64 0.12 10.14 17.21
C ILE A 64 0.67 9.27 16.08
N THR A 65 0.58 9.72 14.83
CA THR A 65 1.12 8.99 13.67
C THR A 65 2.65 8.87 13.69
N MET A 66 3.36 9.85 14.23
CA MET A 66 4.82 9.78 14.39
C MET A 66 5.27 8.89 15.55
N ARG A 67 4.50 8.83 16.66
CA ARG A 67 4.83 8.03 17.85
C ARG A 67 4.47 6.56 17.72
N HIS A 68 3.38 6.25 17.04
CA HIS A 68 3.00 4.86 16.82
C HIS A 68 3.84 4.25 15.70
N ASP A 69 4.92 3.58 16.09
CA ASP A 69 5.81 2.77 15.25
C ASP A 69 4.98 1.81 14.36
N TYR A 70 4.92 2.06 13.03
CA TYR A 70 4.40 1.30 11.85
C TYR A 70 3.14 0.43 11.96
N LYS A 71 2.64 0.17 13.15
CA LYS A 71 1.64 -0.85 13.49
C LYS A 71 0.27 -0.25 13.76
N PHE A 72 0.10 1.06 13.61
CA PHE A 72 -1.07 1.76 14.11
C PHE A 72 -1.58 2.91 13.23
N ILE A 73 -1.43 2.81 11.90
CA ILE A 73 -2.05 3.69 10.86
C ILE A 73 -1.09 4.74 10.28
N HIS A 74 -0.71 4.55 9.02
CA HIS A 74 0.02 5.49 8.15
C HIS A 74 -0.98 6.38 7.41
N ILE A 75 -1.07 7.66 7.76
CA ILE A 75 -1.93 8.63 7.05
C ILE A 75 -1.30 8.97 5.69
N PRO A 76 -2.06 9.06 4.60
CA PRO A 76 -1.52 9.38 3.29
C PRO A 76 -0.95 10.80 3.26
N PRO A 77 0.24 11.00 2.67
CA PRO A 77 0.87 12.30 2.50
C PRO A 77 -0.05 13.37 1.90
N MET A 78 -0.96 12.99 0.99
CA MET A 78 -1.88 13.92 0.35
C MET A 78 -2.89 14.52 1.33
N PHE A 79 -3.46 13.72 2.25
CA PHE A 79 -4.35 14.25 3.29
C PHE A 79 -3.61 15.20 4.23
N ILE A 80 -2.36 14.89 4.57
CA ILE A 80 -1.52 15.76 5.40
C ILE A 80 -1.26 17.10 4.69
N ILE A 81 -0.93 17.07 3.40
CA ILE A 81 -0.74 18.28 2.59
C ILE A 81 -2.05 19.08 2.51
N LEU A 82 -3.18 18.43 2.27
CA LEU A 82 -4.47 19.08 2.14
C LEU A 82 -4.93 19.71 3.47
N MET A 83 -4.71 19.01 4.59
CA MET A 83 -4.93 19.55 5.94
C MET A 83 -3.99 20.73 6.22
N MET A 84 -2.72 20.63 5.87
CA MET A 84 -1.73 21.71 6.03
C MET A 84 -2.11 22.96 5.23
N ILE A 85 -2.48 22.79 3.96
CA ILE A 85 -2.98 23.88 3.11
C ILE A 85 -4.25 24.47 3.72
N GLY A 86 -5.18 23.63 4.16
CA GLY A 86 -6.43 24.07 4.79
C GLY A 86 -6.19 24.92 6.03
N ILE A 87 -5.26 24.52 6.92
CA ILE A 87 -4.92 25.31 8.13
C ILE A 87 -4.34 26.67 7.71
N VAL A 88 -3.38 26.68 6.78
CA VAL A 88 -2.75 27.93 6.33
C VAL A 88 -3.79 28.86 5.70
N LEU A 89 -4.67 28.33 4.84
CA LEU A 89 -5.74 29.11 4.24
C LEU A 89 -6.75 29.61 5.28
N SER A 90 -7.10 28.79 6.28
CA SER A 90 -7.98 29.19 7.39
C SER A 90 -7.41 30.41 8.12
N THR A 91 -6.14 30.31 8.53
CA THR A 91 -5.47 31.37 9.29
C THR A 91 -5.24 32.63 8.43
N ILE A 92 -4.83 32.51 7.17
CA ILE A 92 -4.70 33.65 6.26
C ILE A 92 -6.05 34.34 6.05
N SER A 93 -7.12 33.55 5.86
CA SER A 93 -8.46 34.07 5.67
C SER A 93 -8.92 34.89 6.88
N GLY A 94 -8.66 34.40 8.09
CA GLY A 94 -9.03 35.09 9.33
C GLY A 94 -8.21 36.35 9.64
N VAL A 95 -6.96 36.44 9.14
CA VAL A 95 -6.07 37.58 9.40
C VAL A 95 -6.24 38.71 8.39
N PHE A 96 -6.41 38.40 7.10
CA PHE A 96 -6.28 39.37 6.01
C PHE A 96 -7.61 39.89 5.46
N PHE A 97 -8.72 39.22 5.76
CA PHE A 97 -10.00 39.53 5.13
C PHE A 97 -11.09 39.78 6.17
N ASP A 98 -11.94 40.78 5.90
CA ASP A 98 -13.06 41.16 6.78
C ASP A 98 -14.03 39.99 7.06
N ALA A 99 -14.72 40.06 8.19
CA ALA A 99 -15.63 39.04 8.75
C ALA A 99 -16.83 38.64 7.85
N GLY A 100 -16.95 39.22 6.65
CA GLY A 100 -17.95 38.86 5.64
C GLY A 100 -17.59 37.58 4.88
N PHE A 101 -17.38 37.70 3.57
CA PHE A 101 -17.20 36.54 2.68
C PHE A 101 -16.05 35.62 3.08
N ALA A 102 -14.94 36.17 3.58
CA ALA A 102 -13.80 35.37 3.97
C ALA A 102 -14.02 34.58 5.26
N GLY A 103 -14.80 35.11 6.20
CA GLY A 103 -15.24 34.34 7.37
C GLY A 103 -16.07 33.11 6.98
N ILE A 104 -16.89 33.22 5.94
CA ILE A 104 -17.65 32.08 5.38
C ILE A 104 -16.70 31.06 4.76
N VAL A 105 -15.76 31.51 3.92
CA VAL A 105 -14.78 30.64 3.25
C VAL A 105 -13.93 29.88 4.27
N GLN A 106 -13.47 30.55 5.34
CA GLN A 106 -12.72 29.92 6.43
C GLN A 106 -13.50 28.75 7.06
N LYS A 107 -14.78 28.95 7.37
CA LYS A 107 -15.65 27.93 7.99
C LYS A 107 -15.91 26.75 7.05
N ILE A 108 -16.02 27.01 5.75
CA ILE A 108 -16.14 25.95 4.72
C ILE A 108 -14.85 25.15 4.63
N ILE A 109 -13.69 25.81 4.60
CA ILE A 109 -12.38 25.14 4.58
C ILE A 109 -12.21 24.26 5.82
N LEU A 110 -12.64 24.74 6.98
CA LEU A 110 -12.67 23.93 8.20
C LEU A 110 -13.55 22.67 8.02
N GLY A 111 -14.74 22.82 7.43
CA GLY A 111 -15.59 21.69 7.07
C GLY A 111 -14.90 20.67 6.18
N VAL A 112 -14.13 21.13 5.20
CA VAL A 112 -13.32 20.25 4.33
C VAL A 112 -12.26 19.50 5.14
N ILE A 113 -11.53 20.18 6.03
CA ILE A 113 -10.50 19.54 6.89
C ILE A 113 -11.13 18.46 7.78
N LEU A 114 -12.25 18.78 8.43
CA LEU A 114 -12.95 17.83 9.30
C LEU A 114 -13.56 16.68 8.51
N GLY A 115 -14.03 16.91 7.29
CA GLY A 115 -14.46 15.85 6.39
C GLY A 115 -13.31 14.91 5.98
N LEU A 116 -12.10 15.44 5.74
CA LEU A 116 -10.90 14.61 5.51
C LEU A 116 -10.52 13.78 6.74
N MET A 117 -10.63 14.34 7.94
CA MET A 117 -10.47 13.57 9.18
C MET A 117 -11.57 12.50 9.30
N GLY A 118 -12.80 12.83 8.92
CA GLY A 118 -13.92 11.90 8.81
C GLY A 118 -13.62 10.73 7.87
N PHE A 119 -12.95 10.95 6.74
CA PHE A 119 -12.49 9.88 5.87
C PHE A 119 -11.53 8.94 6.59
N ILE A 120 -10.53 9.48 7.29
CA ILE A 120 -9.61 8.65 8.07
C ILE A 120 -10.40 7.79 9.06
N CYS A 121 -11.30 8.39 9.85
CA CYS A 121 -12.14 7.66 10.80
C CYS A 121 -13.04 6.61 10.14
N ALA A 122 -13.68 6.94 9.02
CA ALA A 122 -14.53 6.02 8.26
C ALA A 122 -13.75 4.81 7.78
N TYR A 123 -12.53 4.99 7.26
CA TYR A 123 -11.67 3.87 6.86
C TYR A 123 -11.17 3.04 8.04
N LEU A 124 -10.94 3.65 9.21
CA LEU A 124 -10.60 2.90 10.42
C LEU A 124 -11.77 2.07 10.96
N ALA A 125 -12.99 2.59 10.84
CA ALA A 125 -14.20 1.91 11.27
C ALA A 125 -14.59 0.79 10.30
N LEU A 126 -14.64 1.10 9.00
CA LEU A 126 -15.15 0.21 7.95
C LEU A 126 -14.09 -0.74 7.41
N GLY A 127 -12.81 -0.40 7.53
CA GLY A 127 -11.70 -1.29 7.17
C GLY A 127 -11.66 -2.59 7.97
N LYS A 128 -12.46 -2.73 9.04
CA LYS A 128 -12.61 -3.97 9.81
C LYS A 128 -13.71 -4.90 9.28
N ILE A 129 -14.55 -4.43 8.36
CA ILE A 129 -15.67 -5.19 7.82
C ILE A 129 -15.18 -5.97 6.59
N PRO A 130 -15.21 -7.31 6.61
CA PRO A 130 -14.91 -8.11 5.42
C PRO A 130 -16.01 -7.92 4.37
N GLY A 131 -15.64 -7.75 3.11
CA GLY A 131 -16.50 -7.47 1.96
C GLY A 131 -16.70 -5.97 1.66
N PHE A 132 -15.93 -5.08 2.29
CA PHE A 132 -16.19 -3.64 2.23
C PHE A 132 -15.44 -2.91 1.09
N SER A 133 -14.58 -3.63 0.35
CA SER A 133 -13.74 -2.98 -0.66
C SER A 133 -14.51 -2.61 -1.94
N ASP A 134 -14.35 -1.36 -2.36
CA ASP A 134 -14.74 -0.75 -3.64
C ASP A 134 -16.22 -0.78 -4.10
N GLU A 135 -17.11 -1.60 -3.55
CA GLU A 135 -18.46 -1.72 -4.13
C GLU A 135 -19.42 -0.57 -3.77
N LYS A 136 -19.13 0.23 -2.73
CA LYS A 136 -20.04 1.29 -2.26
C LYS A 136 -19.30 2.58 -1.86
N PRO A 137 -18.70 3.32 -2.81
CA PRO A 137 -18.06 4.62 -2.53
C PRO A 137 -19.02 5.62 -1.85
N GLY A 138 -20.33 5.51 -2.12
CA GLY A 138 -21.36 6.30 -1.45
C GLY A 138 -21.44 6.06 0.07
N LEU A 139 -21.22 4.82 0.54
CA LEU A 139 -21.27 4.50 1.96
C LEU A 139 -20.08 5.11 2.70
N ILE A 140 -18.88 5.03 2.12
CA ILE A 140 -17.68 5.67 2.69
C ILE A 140 -17.84 7.19 2.73
N SER A 141 -18.32 7.79 1.65
CA SER A 141 -18.57 9.23 1.56
C SER A 141 -19.55 9.70 2.64
N LEU A 142 -20.63 8.94 2.85
CA LEU A 142 -21.64 9.21 3.87
C LEU A 142 -21.07 9.07 5.29
N GLU A 143 -20.35 7.99 5.57
CA GLU A 143 -19.70 7.78 6.86
C GLU A 143 -18.68 8.88 7.14
N ALA A 144 -17.83 9.23 6.17
CA ALA A 144 -16.86 10.32 6.31
C ALA A 144 -17.54 11.67 6.59
N PHE A 145 -18.65 11.97 5.91
CA PHE A 145 -19.45 13.16 6.15
C PHE A 145 -19.97 13.20 7.58
N THR A 146 -20.59 12.10 8.04
CA THR A 146 -21.17 12.02 9.39
C THR A 146 -20.11 12.11 10.48
N PHE A 147 -18.95 11.44 10.33
CA PHE A 147 -17.83 11.57 11.26
C PHE A 147 -17.30 13.00 11.34
N GLY A 148 -17.13 13.67 10.19
CA GLY A 148 -16.66 15.06 10.15
C GLY A 148 -17.59 16.02 10.88
N VAL A 149 -18.90 15.90 10.64
CA VAL A 149 -19.92 16.72 11.33
C VAL A 149 -19.97 16.38 12.83
N ALA A 150 -19.91 15.10 13.20
CA ALA A 150 -19.91 14.66 14.59
C ALA A 150 -18.70 15.20 15.37
N MET A 151 -17.52 15.20 14.77
CA MET A 151 -16.32 15.79 15.39
C MET A 151 -16.50 17.28 15.67
N TYR A 152 -17.09 18.03 14.73
CA TYR A 152 -17.38 19.44 14.97
C TYR A 152 -18.42 19.66 16.07
N ALA A 153 -19.46 18.83 16.11
CA ALA A 153 -20.47 18.90 17.16
C ALA A 153 -19.86 18.66 18.55
N ILE A 154 -18.96 17.68 18.69
CA ILE A 154 -18.20 17.44 19.93
C ILE A 154 -17.36 18.67 20.29
N PHE A 155 -16.69 19.28 19.31
CA PHE A 155 -15.92 20.50 19.53
C PHE A 155 -16.79 21.66 20.04
N CYS A 156 -17.97 21.88 19.47
CA CYS A 156 -18.95 22.86 19.95
C CYS A 156 -19.39 22.58 21.39
N MET A 157 -19.58 21.30 21.76
CA MET A 157 -19.90 20.92 23.14
C MET A 157 -18.77 21.26 24.11
N ILE A 158 -17.51 21.06 23.70
CA ILE A 158 -16.33 21.43 24.50
C ILE A 158 -16.26 22.94 24.68
N ILE A 159 -16.42 23.73 23.60
CA ILE A 159 -16.46 25.20 23.68
C ILE A 159 -17.54 25.64 24.67
N ARG A 160 -18.74 25.07 24.58
CA ARG A 160 -19.84 25.41 25.50
C ARG A 160 -19.46 25.16 26.94
N TYR A 161 -18.92 23.98 27.24
CA TYR A 161 -18.52 23.58 28.59
C TYR A 161 -17.40 24.47 29.16
N VAL A 162 -16.40 24.82 28.34
CA VAL A 162 -15.29 25.69 28.73
C VAL A 162 -15.78 27.11 29.04
N ASN A 163 -16.65 27.67 28.19
CA ASN A 163 -17.20 29.00 28.41
C ASN A 163 -18.08 29.05 29.67
N GLU A 164 -18.89 28.02 29.90
CA GLU A 164 -19.69 27.89 31.13
C GLU A 164 -18.80 27.81 32.38
N SER A 165 -17.72 27.02 32.32
CA SER A 165 -16.77 26.85 33.45
C SER A 165 -15.99 28.13 33.77
N LEU A 166 -15.65 28.93 32.75
CA LEU A 166 -14.92 30.20 32.89
C LEU A 166 -15.84 31.41 33.06
N SER A 167 -17.16 31.21 33.11
CA SER A 167 -18.16 32.29 33.18
C SER A 167 -18.05 33.31 32.03
N LEU A 168 -17.66 32.84 30.84
CA LEU A 168 -17.54 33.65 29.63
C LEU A 168 -18.86 33.69 28.85
N THR A 169 -19.10 34.78 28.13
CA THR A 169 -20.28 34.93 27.26
C THR A 169 -20.10 34.18 25.95
N LEU A 170 -21.02 33.27 25.63
CA LEU A 170 -21.01 32.52 24.38
C LEU A 170 -22.09 33.03 23.41
N ASN A 171 -21.70 33.31 22.17
CA ASN A 171 -22.64 33.61 21.10
C ASN A 171 -23.14 32.31 20.44
N TYR A 172 -24.32 31.85 20.87
CA TYR A 172 -24.92 30.63 20.32
C TYR A 172 -25.28 30.77 18.83
N SER A 173 -25.74 31.96 18.40
CA SER A 173 -26.10 32.20 17.00
C SER A 173 -24.91 31.96 16.08
N GLU A 174 -23.76 32.52 16.46
CA GLU A 174 -22.52 32.36 15.71
C GLU A 174 -22.05 30.89 15.68
N LEU A 175 -22.20 30.17 16.79
CA LEU A 175 -21.86 28.74 16.86
C LEU A 175 -22.73 27.90 15.90
N PHE A 176 -24.04 28.20 15.82
CA PHE A 176 -24.94 27.55 14.89
C PHE A 176 -24.63 27.90 13.43
N ASP A 177 -24.35 29.17 13.13
CA ASP A 177 -23.94 29.59 11.78
C ASP A 177 -22.65 28.88 11.36
N ASN A 178 -21.67 28.76 12.26
CA ASN A 178 -20.44 28.04 11.99
C ASN A 178 -20.71 26.57 11.67
N MET A 179 -21.62 25.92 12.41
CA MET A 179 -22.01 24.53 12.16
C MET A 179 -22.61 24.32 10.76
N ILE A 180 -23.40 25.27 10.27
CA ILE A 180 -23.97 25.22 8.92
C ILE A 180 -22.84 25.23 7.87
N TYR A 181 -21.92 26.18 7.94
CA TYR A 181 -20.83 26.30 6.96
C TYR A 181 -19.84 25.13 7.02
N VAL A 182 -19.54 24.64 8.21
CA VAL A 182 -18.71 23.44 8.41
C VAL A 182 -19.40 22.21 7.81
N THR A 183 -20.71 22.07 7.98
CA THR A 183 -21.48 20.97 7.39
C THR A 183 -21.46 21.06 5.86
N ILE A 184 -21.58 22.26 5.29
CA ILE A 184 -21.44 22.49 3.84
C ILE A 184 -20.05 22.05 3.36
N GLY A 185 -18.99 22.45 4.06
CA GLY A 185 -17.62 22.04 3.71
C GLY A 185 -17.39 20.53 3.76
N ALA A 186 -17.87 19.88 4.83
CA ALA A 186 -17.80 18.42 4.97
C ALA A 186 -18.61 17.70 3.88
N PHE A 187 -19.79 18.23 3.54
CA PHE A 187 -20.61 17.71 2.45
C PHE A 187 -19.92 17.85 1.10
N LEU A 188 -19.28 19.00 0.82
CA LEU A 188 -18.58 19.24 -0.44
C LEU A 188 -17.42 18.26 -0.64
N ILE A 189 -16.60 18.00 0.39
CA ILE A 189 -15.49 17.05 0.26
C ILE A 189 -15.99 15.61 0.12
N SER A 190 -17.05 15.24 0.84
CA SER A 190 -17.68 13.92 0.70
C SER A 190 -18.32 13.73 -0.68
N LEU A 191 -19.03 14.74 -1.18
CA LEU A 191 -19.62 14.73 -2.52
C LEU A 191 -18.54 14.68 -3.60
N PHE A 192 -17.47 15.46 -3.45
CA PHE A 192 -16.32 15.43 -4.33
C PHE A 192 -15.75 14.01 -4.40
N PHE A 193 -15.53 13.36 -3.26
CA PHE A 193 -15.06 11.97 -3.21
C PHE A 193 -16.02 10.98 -3.89
N TYR A 194 -17.33 11.15 -3.73
CA TYR A 194 -18.33 10.29 -4.37
C TYR A 194 -18.35 10.47 -5.90
N MET A 195 -18.21 11.72 -6.37
CA MET A 195 -18.22 12.06 -7.80
C MET A 195 -16.88 11.82 -8.48
N ASP A 196 -15.78 11.83 -7.73
CA ASP A 196 -14.43 11.69 -8.26
C ASP A 196 -14.19 10.26 -8.77
N LYS A 197 -14.33 10.10 -10.09
CA LYS A 197 -13.87 8.91 -10.82
C LYS A 197 -12.37 8.94 -11.11
N SER A 198 -11.65 10.01 -10.74
CA SER A 198 -10.20 10.10 -10.98
C SER A 198 -9.44 9.14 -10.06
N SER A 199 -8.38 8.54 -10.59
CA SER A 199 -7.67 7.51 -9.86
C SER A 199 -6.85 8.06 -8.68
N VAL A 200 -6.72 9.38 -8.50
CA VAL A 200 -5.85 9.97 -7.46
C VAL A 200 -6.37 9.70 -6.04
N PHE A 201 -7.64 10.00 -5.76
CA PHE A 201 -8.22 9.71 -4.44
C PHE A 201 -8.38 8.22 -4.22
N LYS A 202 -8.85 7.49 -5.24
CA LYS A 202 -8.95 6.02 -5.21
C LYS A 202 -7.59 5.37 -4.91
N HIS A 203 -6.51 5.80 -5.56
CA HIS A 203 -5.15 5.29 -5.29
C HIS A 203 -4.61 5.74 -3.93
N THR A 204 -4.91 6.97 -3.50
CA THR A 204 -4.43 7.47 -2.19
C THR A 204 -5.05 6.67 -1.05
N VAL A 205 -6.35 6.43 -1.14
CA VAL A 205 -7.10 5.57 -0.21
C VAL A 205 -6.66 4.12 -0.34
N PHE A 206 -6.53 3.59 -1.55
CA PHE A 206 -6.09 2.21 -1.74
C PHE A 206 -4.70 2.00 -1.12
N ASN A 207 -3.76 2.91 -1.38
CA ASN A 207 -2.43 2.89 -0.77
C ASN A 207 -2.50 3.07 0.75
N PHE A 208 -3.43 3.85 1.29
CA PHE A 208 -3.69 3.93 2.73
C PHE A 208 -4.07 2.57 3.31
N MET A 209 -5.10 1.92 2.74
CA MET A 209 -5.58 0.63 3.21
C MET A 209 -4.51 -0.44 3.08
N TYR A 210 -3.81 -0.46 1.94
CA TYR A 210 -2.70 -1.36 1.66
C TYR A 210 -1.54 -1.19 2.67
N ASN A 211 -1.12 0.04 2.93
CA ASN A 211 -0.03 0.33 3.86
C ASN A 211 -0.42 0.02 5.32
N ASN A 212 -1.72 -0.07 5.63
CA ASN A 212 -2.25 -0.31 6.97
C ASN A 212 -2.84 -1.71 7.18
N LYS A 213 -2.65 -2.62 6.21
CA LYS A 213 -3.25 -3.97 6.16
C LYS A 213 -3.07 -4.80 7.44
N GLU A 214 -1.90 -4.73 8.08
CA GLU A 214 -1.63 -5.50 9.30
C GLU A 214 -2.36 -4.94 10.53
N THR A 215 -2.54 -3.61 10.56
CA THR A 215 -3.25 -2.91 11.64
C THR A 215 -4.76 -3.12 11.52
N LEU A 216 -5.26 -3.16 10.29
CA LEU A 216 -6.70 -3.24 10.00
C LEU A 216 -7.24 -4.68 10.01
N GLY A 217 -6.38 -5.70 10.05
CA GLY A 217 -6.81 -7.10 10.14
C GLY A 217 -7.36 -7.70 8.84
N VAL A 218 -7.19 -7.03 7.69
CA VAL A 218 -7.76 -7.41 6.39
C VAL A 218 -6.78 -8.31 5.63
N LYS A 219 -6.88 -9.63 5.79
CA LYS A 219 -5.96 -10.58 5.13
C LYS A 219 -6.47 -11.19 3.81
N GLU A 220 -7.77 -11.35 3.62
CA GLU A 220 -8.31 -12.17 2.51
C GLU A 220 -8.79 -11.34 1.31
N GLU A 221 -9.47 -10.21 1.53
CA GLU A 221 -10.06 -9.42 0.44
C GLU A 221 -9.06 -8.50 -0.29
N ASN A 222 -7.98 -8.10 0.38
CA ASN A 222 -6.92 -7.28 -0.23
C ASN A 222 -6.19 -7.98 -1.37
N GLU A 223 -6.12 -9.32 -1.38
CA GLU A 223 -5.42 -10.04 -2.45
C GLU A 223 -6.15 -9.92 -3.79
N ARG A 224 -7.49 -9.83 -3.77
CA ARG A 224 -8.32 -9.59 -4.96
C ARG A 224 -8.02 -8.22 -5.54
N LEU A 225 -8.12 -7.17 -4.72
CA LEU A 225 -7.81 -5.80 -5.12
C LEU A 225 -6.36 -5.64 -5.57
N GLU A 226 -5.40 -6.30 -4.91
CA GLU A 226 -4.00 -6.29 -5.32
C GLU A 226 -3.84 -6.83 -6.74
N ILE A 227 -4.54 -7.94 -7.06
CA ILE A 227 -4.54 -8.52 -8.39
C ILE A 227 -5.25 -7.60 -9.39
N GLU A 228 -6.41 -7.04 -9.07
CA GLU A 228 -7.13 -6.09 -9.95
C GLU A 228 -6.29 -4.84 -10.25
N ASN A 229 -5.59 -4.31 -9.25
CA ASN A 229 -4.68 -3.19 -9.45
C ASN A 229 -3.48 -3.59 -10.31
N MET A 230 -2.89 -4.77 -10.09
CA MET A 230 -1.82 -5.30 -10.95
C MET A 230 -2.31 -5.42 -12.41
N ILE A 231 -3.51 -5.95 -12.62
CA ILE A 231 -4.14 -6.04 -13.94
C ILE A 231 -4.28 -4.65 -14.57
N SER A 232 -4.75 -3.65 -13.81
CA SER A 232 -4.93 -2.27 -14.31
C SER A 232 -3.62 -1.59 -14.72
N LEU A 233 -2.49 -1.98 -14.12
CA LEU A 233 -1.16 -1.47 -14.47
C LEU A 233 -0.59 -2.10 -15.75
N GLY A 234 -1.14 -3.24 -16.18
CA GLY A 234 -0.69 -3.98 -17.35
C GLY A 234 0.61 -4.76 -17.14
N GLU A 235 0.98 -5.56 -18.13
CA GLU A 235 2.23 -6.34 -18.09
C GLU A 235 3.48 -5.46 -18.03
N SER A 236 4.48 -5.92 -17.30
CA SER A 236 5.74 -5.20 -17.11
C SER A 236 6.93 -6.15 -17.02
N ASP A 237 8.12 -5.63 -16.74
CA ASP A 237 9.31 -6.44 -16.49
C ASP A 237 9.19 -7.34 -15.25
N THR A 238 8.29 -6.99 -14.32
CA THR A 238 8.06 -7.66 -13.04
C THR A 238 6.63 -8.20 -12.89
N LEU A 239 5.77 -8.07 -13.90
CA LEU A 239 4.40 -8.57 -13.91
C LEU A 239 4.08 -9.23 -15.26
N GLU A 240 3.57 -10.46 -15.23
CA GLU A 240 3.18 -11.22 -16.43
C GLU A 240 1.81 -11.88 -16.21
N PHE A 241 0.99 -11.94 -17.26
CA PHE A 241 -0.28 -12.65 -17.27
C PHE A 241 -0.20 -13.94 -18.09
N LYS A 242 -0.91 -14.96 -17.64
CA LYS A 242 -1.13 -16.21 -18.38
C LYS A 242 -2.57 -16.65 -18.19
N SER A 243 -3.25 -16.99 -19.29
CA SER A 243 -4.67 -17.33 -19.20
C SER A 243 -4.95 -18.65 -18.48
N THR A 244 -4.04 -19.63 -18.56
CA THR A 244 -4.21 -20.98 -17.99
C THR A 244 -2.90 -21.56 -17.49
N LEU A 245 -2.99 -22.57 -16.61
CA LEU A 245 -1.82 -23.34 -16.16
C LEU A 245 -1.42 -24.42 -17.17
N ARG A 246 -2.40 -25.19 -17.68
CA ARG A 246 -2.12 -26.32 -18.60
C ARG A 246 -3.11 -26.49 -19.74
N THR A 247 -4.25 -25.83 -19.70
CA THR A 247 -5.31 -26.03 -20.70
C THR A 247 -5.12 -25.09 -21.89
N ASN A 248 -5.07 -25.64 -23.09
CA ASN A 248 -5.03 -24.84 -24.30
C ASN A 248 -6.44 -24.35 -24.63
N LEU A 249 -6.65 -23.03 -24.59
CA LEU A 249 -7.98 -22.43 -24.80
C LEU A 249 -8.56 -22.66 -26.21
N LYS A 250 -7.73 -23.02 -27.20
CA LYS A 250 -8.20 -23.31 -28.56
C LYS A 250 -8.71 -24.74 -28.70
N THR A 251 -8.10 -25.69 -28.02
CA THR A 251 -8.46 -27.13 -28.12
C THR A 251 -9.30 -27.62 -26.95
N GLY A 252 -9.28 -26.92 -25.81
CA GLY A 252 -9.91 -27.36 -24.56
C GLY A 252 -9.16 -28.50 -23.86
N GLU A 253 -8.02 -28.93 -24.39
CA GLU A 253 -7.24 -30.07 -23.89
C GLU A 253 -6.00 -29.65 -23.11
N LYS A 254 -5.44 -30.59 -22.33
CA LYS A 254 -4.19 -30.39 -21.59
C LYS A 254 -3.01 -30.31 -22.57
N ASP A 255 -2.23 -29.24 -22.48
CA ASP A 255 -1.10 -28.96 -23.34
C ASP A 255 0.14 -28.58 -22.50
N LYS A 256 1.19 -29.39 -22.60
CA LYS A 256 2.48 -29.16 -21.92
C LYS A 256 3.14 -27.83 -22.33
N ARG A 257 2.78 -27.26 -23.48
CA ARG A 257 3.30 -25.95 -23.91
C ARG A 257 2.83 -24.83 -22.98
N MET A 258 1.62 -24.94 -22.42
CA MET A 258 1.09 -23.96 -21.46
C MET A 258 1.87 -24.03 -20.14
N GLU A 259 2.11 -25.25 -19.64
CA GLU A 259 2.93 -25.48 -18.44
C GLU A 259 4.36 -24.95 -18.64
N LYS A 260 4.96 -25.21 -19.81
CA LYS A 260 6.28 -24.69 -20.15
C LYS A 260 6.32 -23.16 -20.20
N ALA A 261 5.26 -22.51 -20.70
CA ALA A 261 5.18 -21.05 -20.73
C ALA A 261 5.18 -20.45 -19.32
N VAL A 262 4.42 -21.05 -18.38
CA VAL A 262 4.41 -20.68 -16.96
C VAL A 262 5.80 -20.84 -16.34
N LEU A 263 6.43 -21.99 -16.51
CA LEU A 263 7.74 -22.28 -15.93
C LEU A 263 8.87 -21.43 -16.52
N LYS A 264 8.78 -21.10 -17.82
CA LYS A 264 9.68 -20.15 -18.49
C LYS A 264 9.64 -18.78 -17.81
N THR A 265 8.44 -18.26 -17.53
CA THR A 265 8.27 -16.97 -16.86
C THR A 265 8.81 -17.00 -15.43
N ILE A 266 8.50 -18.04 -14.66
CA ILE A 266 9.01 -18.20 -13.29
C ILE A 266 10.55 -18.23 -13.30
N THR A 267 11.16 -19.03 -14.17
CA THR A 267 12.62 -19.11 -14.32
C THR A 267 13.22 -17.75 -14.69
N ALA A 268 12.59 -17.02 -15.61
CA ALA A 268 13.02 -15.68 -16.00
C ALA A 268 12.99 -14.70 -14.82
N PHE A 269 11.93 -14.69 -14.01
CA PHE A 269 11.82 -13.84 -12.82
C PHE A 269 12.87 -14.17 -11.75
N LEU A 270 13.10 -15.46 -11.49
CA LEU A 270 14.15 -15.89 -10.55
C LEU A 270 15.53 -15.40 -11.01
N ASN A 271 15.78 -15.42 -12.31
CA ASN A 271 17.04 -14.96 -12.90
C ASN A 271 17.16 -13.44 -13.07
N THR A 272 16.09 -12.64 -12.90
CA THR A 272 16.12 -11.18 -13.03
C THR A 272 15.97 -10.45 -11.71
N ASP A 273 14.95 -9.62 -11.53
CA ASP A 273 14.70 -8.82 -10.32
C ASP A 273 13.55 -9.40 -9.47
N GLY A 274 13.10 -10.61 -9.80
CA GLY A 274 11.86 -11.18 -9.29
C GLY A 274 10.66 -10.73 -10.11
N GLY A 275 9.48 -10.99 -9.59
CA GLY A 275 8.23 -10.57 -10.22
C GLY A 275 7.03 -11.38 -9.74
N THR A 276 5.87 -11.04 -10.29
CA THR A 276 4.59 -11.71 -10.06
C THR A 276 4.06 -12.24 -11.38
N LEU A 277 3.68 -13.51 -11.41
CA LEU A 277 2.93 -14.12 -12.50
C LEU A 277 1.49 -14.33 -12.02
N LEU A 278 0.52 -13.86 -12.80
CA LEU A 278 -0.90 -14.13 -12.58
C LEU A 278 -1.39 -15.16 -13.60
N ILE A 279 -1.97 -16.26 -13.11
CA ILE A 279 -2.52 -17.33 -13.94
C ILE A 279 -4.03 -17.35 -13.81
N GLY A 280 -4.75 -17.35 -14.94
CA GLY A 280 -6.20 -17.13 -15.01
C GLY A 280 -6.58 -15.73 -15.51
N VAL A 281 -5.62 -14.99 -16.08
CA VAL A 281 -5.81 -13.64 -16.61
C VAL A 281 -5.36 -13.61 -18.07
N THR A 282 -6.17 -13.05 -18.97
CA THR A 282 -5.81 -12.91 -20.39
C THR A 282 -4.77 -11.81 -20.61
N ASP A 283 -4.15 -11.80 -21.79
CA ASP A 283 -3.18 -10.76 -22.17
C ASP A 283 -3.82 -9.35 -22.19
N ASP A 284 -5.15 -9.28 -22.39
CA ASP A 284 -5.93 -8.03 -22.36
C ASP A 284 -6.36 -7.61 -20.93
N GLY A 285 -5.99 -8.39 -19.90
CA GLY A 285 -6.33 -8.12 -18.51
C GLY A 285 -7.70 -8.62 -18.06
N GLU A 286 -8.39 -9.46 -18.85
CA GLU A 286 -9.66 -10.06 -18.43
C GLU A 286 -9.42 -11.25 -17.48
N ILE A 287 -10.16 -11.30 -16.37
CA ILE A 287 -10.12 -12.42 -15.44
C ILE A 287 -10.92 -13.59 -16.02
N LEU A 288 -10.21 -14.52 -16.64
CA LEU A 288 -10.77 -15.77 -17.17
C LEU A 288 -11.09 -16.76 -16.03
N GLY A 289 -10.26 -16.76 -14.99
CA GLY A 289 -10.19 -17.82 -14.00
C GLY A 289 -9.21 -18.92 -14.42
N ILE A 290 -8.52 -19.50 -13.44
CA ILE A 290 -7.60 -20.61 -13.66
C ILE A 290 -8.39 -21.85 -14.11
N ASP A 291 -7.72 -22.73 -14.86
CA ASP A 291 -8.28 -23.94 -15.45
C ASP A 291 -8.52 -25.06 -14.42
N GLU A 292 -9.22 -24.73 -13.32
CA GLU A 292 -9.58 -25.63 -12.21
C GLU A 292 -10.27 -26.89 -12.69
N LYS A 293 -11.19 -26.76 -13.66
CA LYS A 293 -11.93 -27.88 -14.25
C LYS A 293 -11.04 -28.94 -14.90
N SER A 294 -9.80 -28.59 -15.25
CA SER A 294 -8.86 -29.58 -15.79
C SER A 294 -8.30 -30.51 -14.72
N PHE A 295 -8.45 -30.18 -13.43
CA PHE A 295 -7.97 -30.91 -12.25
C PHE A 295 -9.13 -31.48 -11.43
N ASP A 296 -8.87 -32.56 -10.68
CA ASP A 296 -9.90 -33.19 -9.84
C ASP A 296 -10.34 -32.28 -8.67
N ASN A 297 -9.37 -31.53 -8.10
CA ASN A 297 -9.59 -30.53 -7.07
C ASN A 297 -8.39 -29.56 -6.97
N ARG A 298 -8.53 -28.52 -6.14
CA ARG A 298 -7.49 -27.50 -5.92
C ARG A 298 -6.21 -28.06 -5.31
N ASP A 299 -6.30 -29.05 -4.42
CA ASP A 299 -5.12 -29.68 -3.83
C ASP A 299 -4.27 -30.39 -4.88
N LYS A 300 -4.92 -31.08 -5.83
CA LYS A 300 -4.24 -31.73 -6.96
C LYS A 300 -3.62 -30.72 -7.92
N MET A 301 -4.24 -29.54 -8.10
CA MET A 301 -3.63 -28.44 -8.86
C MET A 301 -2.39 -27.90 -8.16
N ASN A 302 -2.46 -27.60 -6.87
CA ASN A 302 -1.33 -27.10 -6.09
C ASN A 302 -0.18 -28.12 -6.05
N LEU A 303 -0.51 -29.40 -5.90
CA LEU A 303 0.46 -30.49 -5.98
C LEU A 303 1.09 -30.58 -7.38
N HIS A 304 0.30 -30.43 -8.45
CA HIS A 304 0.80 -30.42 -9.82
C HIS A 304 1.77 -29.26 -10.07
N MET A 305 1.42 -28.04 -9.64
CA MET A 305 2.32 -26.88 -9.70
C MET A 305 3.62 -27.16 -8.93
N THR A 306 3.52 -27.69 -7.70
CA THR A 306 4.70 -28.06 -6.89
C THR A 306 5.59 -29.08 -7.61
N ASN A 307 5.00 -30.11 -8.21
CA ASN A 307 5.73 -31.13 -8.96
C ASN A 307 6.41 -30.56 -10.21
N LEU A 308 5.76 -29.65 -10.93
CA LEU A 308 6.34 -28.97 -12.09
C LEU A 308 7.57 -28.14 -11.67
N LEU A 309 7.45 -27.36 -10.60
CA LEU A 309 8.56 -26.57 -10.06
C LEU A 309 9.73 -27.46 -9.61
N SER A 310 9.44 -28.51 -8.84
CA SER A 310 10.44 -29.44 -8.30
C SER A 310 11.19 -30.18 -9.41
N SER A 311 10.46 -30.69 -10.41
CA SER A 311 11.04 -31.50 -11.50
C SER A 311 11.78 -30.69 -12.55
N GLN A 312 11.28 -29.49 -12.92
CA GLN A 312 11.83 -28.71 -14.03
C GLN A 312 12.70 -27.53 -13.60
N ILE A 313 12.54 -27.00 -12.40
CA ILE A 313 13.36 -25.87 -11.88
C ILE A 313 14.30 -26.36 -10.78
N GLY A 314 13.81 -27.19 -9.86
CA GLY A 314 14.58 -27.81 -8.78
C GLY A 314 14.20 -27.31 -7.39
N ASP A 315 14.31 -28.21 -6.40
CA ASP A 315 13.83 -28.00 -5.03
C ASP A 315 14.55 -26.85 -4.30
N ASP A 316 15.81 -26.60 -4.64
CA ASP A 316 16.63 -25.52 -4.08
C ASP A 316 16.03 -24.12 -4.30
N PHE A 317 15.14 -23.98 -5.29
CA PHE A 317 14.53 -22.71 -5.66
C PHE A 317 13.11 -22.52 -5.11
N LEU A 318 12.48 -23.56 -4.56
CA LEU A 318 11.14 -23.47 -3.97
C LEU A 318 11.01 -22.36 -2.90
N PRO A 319 12.00 -22.11 -2.01
CA PRO A 319 11.90 -21.00 -1.05
C PRO A 319 11.80 -19.59 -1.68
N TYR A 320 12.17 -19.44 -2.95
CA TYR A 320 12.08 -18.19 -3.69
C TYR A 320 10.74 -18.01 -4.41
N ILE A 321 9.89 -19.05 -4.42
CA ILE A 321 8.62 -19.08 -5.15
C ILE A 321 7.49 -19.27 -4.14
N ARG A 322 6.51 -18.37 -4.14
CA ARG A 322 5.26 -18.56 -3.39
C ARG A 322 4.11 -18.48 -4.36
N PHE A 323 3.22 -19.46 -4.35
CA PHE A 323 1.99 -19.40 -5.11
C PHE A 323 0.78 -19.56 -4.20
N LYS A 324 -0.31 -18.88 -4.55
CA LYS A 324 -1.59 -18.93 -3.83
C LYS A 324 -2.74 -18.77 -4.82
N LEU A 325 -3.86 -19.44 -4.57
CA LEU A 325 -5.13 -19.17 -5.24
C LEU A 325 -5.84 -18.03 -4.53
N VAL A 326 -6.32 -17.07 -5.32
CA VAL A 326 -7.12 -15.93 -4.86
C VAL A 326 -8.48 -16.02 -5.54
N GLU A 327 -9.54 -16.02 -4.74
CA GLU A 327 -10.93 -16.14 -5.23
C GLU A 327 -11.45 -14.81 -5.78
N PHE A 328 -12.21 -14.92 -6.87
CA PHE A 328 -12.89 -13.85 -7.59
C PHE A 328 -14.31 -14.32 -7.90
N ASP A 329 -15.26 -14.10 -6.98
CA ASP A 329 -16.68 -14.50 -7.08
C ASP A 329 -16.90 -15.97 -7.52
N ASP A 330 -16.92 -16.25 -8.83
CA ASP A 330 -17.11 -17.57 -9.45
C ASP A 330 -15.84 -18.18 -10.09
N LYS A 331 -14.70 -17.48 -9.98
CA LYS A 331 -13.41 -17.80 -10.59
C LYS A 331 -12.30 -17.73 -9.54
N ALA A 332 -11.13 -18.28 -9.85
CA ALA A 332 -9.93 -18.11 -9.04
C ALA A 332 -8.74 -17.73 -9.91
N VAL A 333 -7.82 -16.92 -9.38
CA VAL A 333 -6.56 -16.56 -10.04
C VAL A 333 -5.42 -17.10 -9.20
N MET A 334 -4.46 -17.81 -9.82
CA MET A 334 -3.25 -18.23 -9.11
C MET A 334 -2.19 -17.14 -9.23
N ARG A 335 -1.85 -16.54 -8.10
CA ARG A 335 -0.76 -15.58 -7.98
C ARG A 335 0.52 -16.31 -7.63
N VAL A 336 1.55 -16.19 -8.46
CA VAL A 336 2.89 -16.73 -8.23
C VAL A 336 3.88 -15.59 -8.04
N THR A 337 4.36 -15.39 -6.81
CA THR A 337 5.37 -14.39 -6.47
C THR A 337 6.76 -15.02 -6.44
N CYS A 338 7.67 -14.50 -7.26
CA CYS A 338 9.04 -14.96 -7.40
C CYS A 338 10.02 -13.93 -6.84
N LYS A 339 10.95 -14.37 -5.97
CA LYS A 339 12.08 -13.57 -5.52
C LYS A 339 13.29 -13.84 -6.40
N ARG A 340 14.09 -12.81 -6.66
CA ARG A 340 15.39 -12.97 -7.33
C ARG A 340 16.26 -14.01 -6.64
N SER A 341 16.73 -14.98 -7.42
CA SER A 341 17.71 -15.98 -7.00
C SER A 341 19.14 -15.40 -6.97
N HIS A 342 19.97 -15.93 -6.09
CA HIS A 342 21.39 -15.59 -5.99
C HIS A 342 22.29 -16.47 -6.85
N THR A 343 21.76 -17.60 -7.31
CA THR A 343 22.42 -18.55 -8.20
C THR A 343 21.65 -18.63 -9.52
N PRO A 344 22.32 -18.92 -10.65
CA PRO A 344 21.65 -19.13 -11.93
C PRO A 344 20.60 -20.23 -11.83
N VAL A 345 19.40 -19.98 -12.35
CA VAL A 345 18.29 -20.93 -12.40
C VAL A 345 18.11 -21.39 -13.84
N PHE A 346 18.03 -22.70 -14.06
CA PHE A 346 17.82 -23.26 -15.39
C PHE A 346 16.50 -23.99 -15.44
N LEU A 347 15.78 -23.85 -16.56
CA LEU A 347 14.59 -24.65 -16.83
C LEU A 347 15.03 -25.95 -17.52
N LYS A 348 14.74 -27.09 -16.92
CA LYS A 348 14.96 -28.41 -17.50
C LYS A 348 13.81 -28.74 -18.45
N ASP A 349 14.12 -28.83 -19.73
CA ASP A 349 13.21 -29.34 -20.75
C ASP A 349 13.80 -30.62 -21.33
N ASN A 350 13.28 -31.77 -20.89
CA ASN A 350 13.79 -33.10 -21.20
C ASN A 350 15.28 -33.26 -20.84
N LYS A 351 16.17 -33.22 -21.85
CA LYS A 351 17.63 -33.38 -21.69
C LYS A 351 18.39 -32.06 -21.81
N THR A 352 17.70 -30.94 -22.03
CA THR A 352 18.33 -29.63 -22.19
C THR A 352 18.00 -28.73 -21.01
N GLU A 353 19.00 -27.98 -20.54
CA GLU A 353 18.85 -26.94 -19.53
C GLU A 353 18.89 -25.59 -20.22
N ILE A 354 17.84 -24.79 -20.03
CA ILE A 354 17.65 -23.53 -20.73
C ILE A 354 17.66 -22.37 -19.73
N TYR A 355 18.45 -21.34 -20.03
CA TYR A 355 18.57 -20.16 -19.19
C TYR A 355 17.71 -19.01 -19.73
N TYR A 356 16.68 -18.64 -18.98
CA TYR A 356 15.77 -17.54 -19.32
C TYR A 356 16.01 -16.30 -18.46
N VAL A 357 15.86 -15.12 -19.07
CA VAL A 357 15.88 -13.82 -18.38
C VAL A 357 14.75 -12.93 -18.91
N ARG A 358 14.23 -12.04 -18.06
CA ARG A 358 13.36 -10.94 -18.51
C ARG A 358 14.17 -9.88 -19.26
N SER A 359 13.58 -9.38 -20.33
CA SER A 359 14.02 -8.23 -21.12
C SER A 359 12.78 -7.40 -21.45
N GLY A 360 12.48 -6.41 -20.61
CA GLY A 360 11.17 -5.74 -20.65
C GLY A 360 10.03 -6.75 -20.36
N PRO A 361 8.89 -6.68 -21.07
CA PRO A 361 7.76 -7.59 -20.86
C PRO A 361 7.98 -9.00 -21.44
N SER A 362 9.16 -9.30 -22.01
CA SER A 362 9.43 -10.58 -22.67
C SER A 362 10.48 -11.43 -21.95
N SER A 363 10.29 -12.74 -22.00
CA SER A 363 11.26 -13.73 -21.49
C SER A 363 12.12 -14.26 -22.63
N VAL A 364 13.42 -13.95 -22.60
CA VAL A 364 14.41 -14.28 -23.65
C VAL A 364 15.32 -15.39 -23.18
N GLU A 365 15.63 -16.32 -24.10
CA GLU A 365 16.62 -17.36 -23.90
C GLU A 365 18.04 -16.81 -24.13
N LEU A 366 18.95 -17.05 -23.18
CA LEU A 366 20.36 -16.76 -23.39
C LEU A 366 21.14 -18.06 -23.50
N THR A 367 21.98 -18.15 -24.52
CA THR A 367 22.87 -19.29 -24.77
C THR A 367 24.33 -18.85 -24.90
N GLY A 368 25.24 -19.81 -24.77
CA GLY A 368 26.67 -19.63 -25.03
C GLY A 368 27.31 -18.45 -24.30
N SER A 369 28.01 -17.60 -25.06
CA SER A 369 28.77 -16.45 -24.53
C SER A 369 27.88 -15.38 -23.89
N ASN A 370 26.66 -15.18 -24.39
CA ASN A 370 25.73 -14.20 -23.85
C ASN A 370 25.27 -14.57 -22.44
N MET A 371 24.95 -15.85 -22.22
CA MET A 371 24.60 -16.39 -20.91
C MET A 371 25.76 -16.23 -19.92
N MET A 372 26.96 -16.66 -20.30
CA MET A 372 28.15 -16.58 -19.44
C MET A 372 28.48 -15.13 -19.05
N ARG A 373 28.39 -14.20 -20.00
CA ARG A 373 28.60 -12.76 -19.75
C ARG A 373 27.55 -12.19 -18.80
N TYR A 374 26.28 -12.56 -18.98
CA TYR A 374 25.19 -12.10 -18.11
C TYR A 374 25.33 -12.61 -16.67
N ILE A 375 25.65 -13.89 -16.50
CA ILE A 375 25.88 -14.48 -15.18
C ILE A 375 27.10 -13.84 -14.51
N GLY A 376 28.19 -13.66 -15.26
CA GLY A 376 29.43 -13.03 -14.76
C GLY A 376 29.24 -11.59 -14.31
N SER A 377 28.49 -10.77 -15.07
CA SER A 377 28.23 -9.37 -14.69
C SER A 377 27.45 -9.26 -13.37
N LYS A 378 26.46 -10.15 -13.15
CA LYS A 378 25.70 -10.21 -11.90
C LYS A 378 26.55 -10.56 -10.68
N GLN A 379 27.48 -11.51 -10.84
CA GLN A 379 28.38 -11.90 -9.76
C GLN A 379 29.36 -10.76 -9.39
N LYS A 380 29.80 -9.96 -10.38
CA LYS A 380 30.69 -8.82 -10.15
C LYS A 380 30.00 -7.68 -9.38
N VAL A 381 28.76 -7.34 -9.72
CA VAL A 381 27.95 -6.34 -8.99
C VAL A 381 27.73 -6.77 -7.53
N LYS A 382 27.52 -8.08 -7.28
CA LYS A 382 27.41 -8.62 -5.92
C LYS A 382 28.71 -8.43 -5.13
N ARG A 383 29.87 -8.79 -5.71
CA ARG A 383 31.17 -8.62 -5.05
C ARG A 383 31.44 -7.16 -4.68
N LEU A 384 31.10 -6.22 -5.56
CA LEU A 384 31.25 -4.78 -5.29
C LEU A 384 30.34 -4.29 -4.16
N LYS A 385 29.07 -4.72 -4.11
CA LYS A 385 28.13 -4.36 -3.02
C LYS A 385 28.52 -4.97 -1.67
N VAL A 386 29.11 -6.16 -1.65
CA VAL A 386 29.61 -6.80 -0.42
C VAL A 386 30.87 -6.07 0.08
N ARG A 387 31.80 -5.73 -0.81
CA ARG A 387 33.03 -5.00 -0.48
C ARG A 387 32.78 -3.56 -0.02
N ALA A 388 31.72 -2.92 -0.51
CA ALA A 388 31.26 -1.61 -0.03
C ALA A 388 30.54 -1.65 1.33
N LYS A 389 30.13 -2.84 1.81
CA LYS A 389 29.47 -3.03 3.10
C LYS A 389 30.38 -3.62 4.18
N SER A 390 31.58 -4.10 3.85
CA SER A 390 32.59 -4.41 4.87
C SER A 390 33.27 -3.11 5.30
N PRO A 391 33.37 -2.80 6.61
CA PRO A 391 34.26 -1.75 7.07
C PRO A 391 35.66 -2.08 6.54
N LEU A 392 36.34 -1.10 5.93
CA LEU A 392 37.76 -1.24 5.59
C LEU A 392 38.50 -1.71 6.85
N ALA A 393 39.04 -2.92 6.83
CA ALA A 393 40.07 -3.30 7.79
C ALA A 393 41.24 -2.31 7.59
N PRO A 394 41.83 -1.77 8.65
CA PRO A 394 42.96 -0.87 8.51
C PRO A 394 44.10 -1.63 7.83
N VAL A 395 44.69 -1.00 6.81
CA VAL A 395 45.96 -1.42 6.24
C VAL A 395 46.97 -1.35 7.38
N SER A 396 47.47 -2.49 7.82
CA SER A 396 48.65 -2.56 8.67
C SER A 396 49.84 -2.08 7.84
N GLU A 397 50.29 -0.86 8.09
CA GLU A 397 51.64 -0.43 7.77
C GLU A 397 52.59 -1.19 8.70
N GLU A 398 53.30 -2.18 8.17
CA GLU A 398 54.53 -2.71 8.74
C GLU A 398 55.55 -2.90 7.61
N GLU A 399 56.69 -2.24 7.82
CA GLU A 399 58.06 -2.59 7.38
C GLU A 399 58.44 -2.48 5.89
N GLU A 400 59.04 -1.35 5.50
CA GLU A 400 60.52 -1.19 5.41
C GLU A 400 60.94 0.29 5.26
#